data_AF-A0A822GIB1-F1
#
_entry.id   AF-A0A822GIB1-F1
#
_cell.length_a   1.000
_cell.length_b   1.000
_cell.length_c   1.000
_cell.angle_alpha   90.00
_cell.angle_beta   90.00
_cell.angle_gamma   90.00
#
_symmetry.space_group_name_H-M   'P 1'
#
loop_
_entity.id
_entity.type
_entity.pdbx_description
1 polymer ?
#
loop_
_entity_poly.entity_id
_entity_poly.type
_entity_poly.pdbx_seq_one_letter_code
_entity_poly.pdbx_strand_id
1 'polypeptide(L)'
;MIIIQLIVNVLLSLPITFYLFYSGLIQYIQKSSFRIFLENYIYNMLIILQYLNAAASFYVYSLTSHIFHKELNYLIFYYINKLKQSFINYSTALFTHMTLTFIT
;
A
#
# COMPACT_ATOMS: atom_id res chain seq x y z
N MET A 1 -2.48 -8.31 -17.45
CA MET A 1 -2.33 -7.22 -16.46
C MET A 1 -3.53 -6.28 -16.46
N ILE A 2 -3.77 -5.47 -17.50
CA ILE A 2 -4.85 -4.45 -17.51
C ILE A 2 -6.24 -5.05 -17.24
N ILE A 3 -6.58 -6.16 -17.90
CA ILE A 3 -7.87 -6.85 -17.69
C ILE A 3 -8.01 -7.32 -16.23
N ILE A 4 -6.95 -7.90 -15.66
CA ILE A 4 -6.94 -8.36 -14.27
C ILE A 4 -7.11 -7.17 -13.32
N GLN A 5 -6.42 -6.06 -13.57
CA GLN A 5 -6.57 -4.82 -12.80
C GLN A 5 -8.00 -4.30 -12.84
N LEU A 6 -8.63 -4.30 -14.02
CA LEU A 6 -10.01 -3.85 -14.19
C LEU A 6 -10.97 -4.75 -13.40
N ILE A 7 -10.82 -6.07 -13.48
CA ILE A 7 -11.62 -7.03 -12.72
C ILE A 7 -11.49 -6.79 -11.21
N VAL A 8 -10.25 -6.66 -10.70
CA VAL A 8 -9.98 -6.41 -9.29
C VAL A 8 -10.58 -5.09 -8.83
N ASN A 9 -10.40 -4.01 -9.60
CA ASN A 9 -10.95 -2.70 -9.28
C ASN A 9 -12.49 -2.73 -9.22
N VAL A 10 -13.14 -3.40 -10.18
CA VAL A 10 -14.60 -3.52 -10.20
C VAL A 10 -15.09 -4.31 -8.99
N LEU A 11 -14.48 -5.47 -8.71
CA LEU A 11 -14.88 -6.31 -7.57
C LEU A 11 -14.73 -5.60 -6.22
N LEU A 12 -13.67 -4.81 -6.04
CA LEU A 12 -13.41 -4.13 -4.77
C LEU A 12 -14.19 -2.81 -4.61
N SER A 13 -14.55 -2.13 -5.71
CA SER A 13 -15.29 -0.86 -5.66
C SER A 13 -16.82 -1.05 -5.60
N LEU A 14 -17.33 -2.12 -6.20
CA LEU A 14 -18.77 -2.37 -6.31
C LEU A 14 -19.51 -2.41 -4.96
N PRO A 15 -18.99 -3.01 -3.88
CA PRO A 15 -19.67 -3.04 -2.58
C PRO A 15 -19.95 -1.66 -1.98
N ILE A 16 -18.99 -0.73 -2.06
CA ILE A 16 -19.19 0.63 -1.54
C ILE A 16 -20.18 1.41 -2.40
N THR A 17 -20.16 1.21 -3.73
CA THR A 17 -21.12 1.86 -4.63
C THR A 17 -22.56 1.42 -4.33
N PHE A 18 -22.79 0.12 -4.12
CA PHE A 18 -24.11 -0.38 -3.72
C PHE A 18 -24.55 0.14 -2.35
N TYR A 19 -23.63 0.22 -1.38
CA TYR A 19 -23.94 0.78 -0.07
C TYR A 19 -24.35 2.25 -0.15
N LEU A 20 -23.62 3.07 -0.91
CA LEU A 20 -23.94 4.49 -1.09
C LEU A 20 -25.28 4.70 -1.80
N PHE A 21 -25.58 3.87 -2.80
CA PHE A 21 -26.88 3.90 -3.46
C PHE A 21 -28.00 3.52 -2.49
N TYR A 22 -27.82 2.43 -1.75
CA TYR A 22 -28.76 1.98 -0.72
C TYR A 22 -28.99 3.07 0.35
N SER A 23 -27.91 3.64 0.91
CA SER A 23 -28.00 4.65 1.97
C SER A 23 -28.70 5.92 1.51
N GLY A 24 -28.49 6.34 0.26
CA GLY A 24 -29.20 7.46 -0.36
C GLY A 24 -30.70 7.24 -0.49
N LEU A 25 -31.14 6.03 -0.87
CA LEU A 25 -32.56 5.70 -1.00
C LEU A 25 -33.33 5.73 0.33
N ILE A 26 -32.66 5.35 1.43
CA ILE A 26 -33.30 5.20 2.75
C ILE A 26 -33.05 6.39 3.69
N GLN A 27 -32.47 7.49 3.20
CA GLN A 27 -31.99 8.58 4.05
C GLN A 27 -33.10 9.23 4.91
N TYR A 28 -34.34 9.25 4.41
CA TYR A 28 -35.47 9.87 5.11
C TYR A 28 -36.31 8.87 5.93
N ILE A 29 -35.93 7.59 5.94
CA ILE A 29 -36.64 6.56 6.69
C ILE A 29 -36.12 6.58 8.13
N GLN A 30 -37.02 6.64 9.11
CA GLN A 30 -36.64 6.54 10.51
C GLN A 30 -36.02 5.16 10.79
N LYS A 31 -34.78 5.16 11.29
CA LYS A 31 -34.02 3.93 11.56
C LYS A 31 -34.02 3.63 13.06
N SER A 32 -34.13 2.35 13.42
CA SER A 32 -33.88 1.92 14.80
C SER A 32 -32.40 2.06 15.15
N SER A 33 -32.09 2.22 16.43
CA SER A 33 -30.70 2.29 16.92
C SER A 33 -29.86 1.08 16.49
N PHE A 34 -30.44 -0.12 16.53
CA PHE A 34 -29.81 -1.35 16.07
C PHE A 34 -29.44 -1.29 14.58
N ARG A 35 -30.35 -0.78 13.73
CA ARG A 35 -30.08 -0.63 12.29
C ARG A 35 -28.94 0.35 12.03
N ILE A 36 -28.91 1.48 12.74
CA ILE A 36 -27.84 2.48 12.60
C ILE A 36 -26.49 1.88 12.98
N PHE A 37 -26.42 1.12 14.08
CA PHE A 37 -25.21 0.42 14.49
C PHE A 37 -24.70 -0.54 13.41
N LEU A 38 -25.60 -1.34 12.84
CA LEU A 38 -25.26 -2.31 11.80
C LEU A 38 -24.78 -1.60 10.51
N GLU A 39 -25.47 -0.54 10.08
CA GLU A 39 -25.08 0.26 8.91
C GLU A 39 -23.70 0.91 9.09
N ASN A 40 -23.38 1.40 10.28
CA ASN A 40 -22.06 1.96 10.62
C ASN A 40 -20.97 0.88 10.61
N TYR A 41 -21.27 -0.31 11.14
CA TYR A 41 -20.33 -1.44 11.10
C TYR A 41 -20.02 -1.85 9.65
N ILE A 42 -21.04 -1.99 8.80
CA ILE A 42 -20.88 -2.29 7.38
C ILE A 42 -20.05 -1.20 6.70
N TYR A 43 -20.36 0.08 6.96
CA TYR A 43 -19.61 1.19 6.37
C TYR A 43 -18.12 1.15 6.72
N ASN A 44 -17.77 0.87 7.97
CA ASN A 44 -16.37 0.72 8.39
C ASN A 44 -15.66 -0.43 7.65
N MET A 45 -16.34 -1.57 7.45
CA MET A 45 -15.78 -2.69 6.68
C MET A 45 -15.56 -2.30 5.20
N LEU A 46 -16.46 -1.52 4.62
CA LEU A 46 -16.33 -1.02 3.25
C LEU A 46 -15.20 0.00 3.09
N ILE A 47 -14.96 0.86 4.09
CA ILE A 47 -13.79 1.75 4.11
C ILE A 47 -12.49 0.94 4.09
N ILE A 48 -12.39 -0.12 4.90
CA ILE A 48 -11.22 -1.00 4.92
C ILE A 48 -11.01 -1.63 3.53
N LEU A 49 -12.10 -2.09 2.90
CA LEU A 49 -12.05 -2.65 1.54
C LEU A 49 -11.56 -1.62 0.50
N GLN A 50 -11.94 -0.34 0.66
CA GLN A 50 -11.50 0.73 -0.22
C GLN A 50 -9.99 1.00 -0.11
N TYR A 51 -9.42 0.97 1.09
CA TYR A 51 -7.97 1.05 1.27
C TYR A 51 -7.25 -0.15 0.65
N LEU A 52 -7.84 -1.35 0.76
CA LEU A 52 -7.31 -2.54 0.12
C LEU A 52 -7.32 -2.41 -1.41
N ASN A 53 -8.34 -1.80 -2.00
CA ASN A 53 -8.40 -1.52 -3.44
C ASN A 53 -7.24 -0.63 -3.92
N ALA A 54 -6.91 0.42 -3.17
CA ALA A 54 -5.77 1.28 -3.49
C ALA A 54 -4.45 0.49 -3.50
N ALA A 55 -4.25 -0.39 -2.51
CA ALA A 55 -3.06 -1.25 -2.43
C ALA A 55 -3.05 -2.39 -3.48
N ALA A 56 -4.22 -2.88 -3.89
CA ALA A 56 -4.36 -4.02 -4.80
C ALA A 56 -3.68 -3.78 -6.14
N SER A 57 -3.68 -2.53 -6.64
CA SER A 57 -2.98 -2.16 -7.86
C SER A 57 -1.51 -2.57 -7.86
N PHE A 58 -0.77 -2.22 -6.81
CA PHE A 58 0.63 -2.58 -6.64
C PHE A 58 0.85 -4.10 -6.69
N TYR A 59 0.00 -4.88 -6.01
CA TYR A 59 0.10 -6.34 -6.01
C TYR A 59 -0.18 -6.94 -7.39
N VAL A 60 -1.18 -6.43 -8.11
CA VAL A 60 -1.50 -6.88 -9.47
C VAL A 60 -0.32 -6.56 -10.41
N TYR A 61 0.29 -5.39 -10.31
CA TYR A 61 1.50 -5.05 -11.08
C TYR A 61 2.67 -5.96 -10.75
N SER A 62 2.95 -6.17 -9.46
CA SER A 62 4.04 -7.04 -8.98
C SER A 62 3.91 -8.48 -9.47
N LEU A 63 2.69 -9.04 -9.43
CA LEU A 63 2.46 -10.45 -9.78
C LEU A 63 2.31 -10.70 -11.28
N THR A 64 1.77 -9.74 -12.04
CA THR A 64 1.39 -10.00 -13.46
C THR A 64 2.31 -9.33 -14.48
N SER A 65 3.10 -8.32 -14.09
CA SER A 65 4.01 -7.62 -15.01
C SER A 65 5.45 -8.05 -14.77
N HIS A 66 5.99 -8.83 -15.72
CA HIS A 66 7.38 -9.27 -15.68
C HIS A 66 8.39 -8.10 -15.74
N ILE A 67 8.05 -7.06 -16.50
CA ILE A 67 8.88 -5.84 -16.62
C ILE A 67 8.94 -5.12 -15.28
N PHE A 68 7.78 -4.93 -14.64
CA PHE A 68 7.70 -4.27 -13.34
C PHE A 68 8.47 -5.05 -12.27
N HIS A 69 8.38 -6.39 -12.28
CA HIS A 69 9.12 -7.21 -11.33
C HIS A 69 10.64 -7.11 -11.51
N LYS A 70 11.13 -7.04 -12.75
CA LYS A 70 12.56 -6.83 -13.04
C LYS A 70 13.06 -5.48 -12.53
N GLU A 71 12.33 -4.40 -12.82
CA GLU A 71 12.66 -3.05 -12.36
C GLU A 71 12.63 -2.95 -10.82
N LEU A 72 11.60 -3.53 -10.19
CA LEU A 72 11.46 -3.54 -8.73
C LEU A 72 12.63 -4.28 -8.07
N ASN A 73 13.00 -5.46 -8.59
CA ASN A 73 14.17 -6.19 -8.10
C ASN A 73 15.45 -5.37 -8.29
N TYR A 74 15.63 -4.77 -9.46
CA TYR A 74 16.80 -3.92 -9.74
C TYR A 74 16.91 -2.76 -8.74
N LEU A 75 15.81 -2.04 -8.48
CA LEU A 75 15.76 -0.96 -7.49
C LEU A 75 16.10 -1.47 -6.09
N ILE A 76 15.51 -2.58 -5.65
CA ILE A 76 15.80 -3.17 -4.34
C ILE A 76 17.30 -3.51 -4.21
N PHE A 77 17.87 -4.21 -5.19
CA PHE A 77 19.30 -4.54 -5.19
C PHE A 77 20.19 -3.30 -5.22
N TYR A 78 19.83 -2.29 -6.03
CA TYR A 78 20.58 -1.04 -6.12
C TYR A 78 20.60 -0.31 -4.77
N TYR A 79 19.45 -0.13 -4.11
CA TYR A 79 19.37 0.55 -2.82
C TYR A 79 20.09 -0.21 -1.70
N ILE A 80 19.98 -1.54 -1.66
CA ILE A 80 20.73 -2.37 -0.70
C ILE A 80 22.24 -2.19 -0.89
N ASN A 81 22.73 -2.24 -2.13
CA ASN A 81 24.15 -2.05 -2.42
C ASN A 81 24.63 -0.64 -2.09
N LYS A 82 23.82 0.38 -2.40
CA LYS A 82 24.13 1.78 -2.05
C LYS A 82 24.21 1.98 -0.54
N LEU A 83 23.28 1.41 0.23
CA LEU A 83 23.31 1.44 1.69
C LEU A 83 24.55 0.74 2.24
N LYS A 84 24.87 -0.45 1.73
CA LYS A 84 26.09 -1.19 2.12
C LYS A 84 27.36 -0.36 1.87
N GLN A 85 27.46 0.27 0.70
CA GLN A 85 28.62 1.10 0.36
C GLN A 85 28.72 2.35 1.23
N SER A 86 27.59 2.99 1.55
CA SER A 86 27.56 4.12 2.50
C SER A 86 28.04 3.73 3.90
N PHE A 87 27.67 2.54 4.38
CA PHE A 87 28.12 2.02 5.67
C PHE A 87 29.63 1.74 5.70
N ILE A 88 30.18 1.17 4.62
CA ILE A 88 31.63 0.92 4.48
C ILE A 88 32.41 2.25 4.42
N ASN A 89 31.90 3.24 3.71
CA ASN A 89 32.54 4.55 3.62
C ASN A 89 32.54 5.27 4.98
N TYR A 90 31.47 5.13 5.76
CA TYR A 90 31.41 5.68 7.11
C TYR A 90 32.40 4.99 8.06
N SER A 91 32.47 3.65 8.05
CA SER A 91 33.38 2.92 8.94
C SER A 91 34.85 3.19 8.62
N THR A 92 35.21 3.32 7.34
CA THR A 92 36.56 3.68 6.90
C THR A 92 36.93 5.12 7.27
N ALA A 93 36.00 6.08 7.12
CA ALA A 93 36.20 7.45 7.57
C ALA A 93 36.38 7.55 9.10
N LEU A 94 35.63 6.77 9.87
CA LEU A 94 35.74 6.73 11.33
C LEU A 94 37.08 6.13 11.78
N PHE A 95 37.54 5.06 11.13
CA PHE A 95 38.84 4.44 11.41
C PHE A 95 40.02 5.36 11.08
N THR A 96 39.95 6.05 9.94
CA THR A 96 40.97 7.04 9.54
C THR A 96 40.99 8.23 10.51
N HIS A 97 39.84 8.70 10.99
CA HIS A 97 39.79 9.76 11.99
C HIS A 97 40.37 9.30 13.34
N MET A 98 40.05 8.09 13.81
CA MET A 98 40.63 7.56 15.06
C MET A 98 42.14 7.40 14.97
N THR A 99 42.64 6.85 13.87
CA THR A 99 44.09 6.69 13.67
C THR A 99 44.82 8.03 13.61
N LEU A 100 44.26 9.04 12.93
CA LEU A 100 44.79 10.40 12.95
C LEU A 100 44.84 10.99 14.36
N THR A 101 43.78 10.84 15.17
CA THR A 101 43.78 11.33 16.55
C THR A 101 44.73 10.61 17.50
N PHE A 102 45.15 9.38 17.20
CA PHE A 102 46.14 8.65 17.99
C PHE A 102 47.59 9.01 17.63
N ILE A 103 47.82 9.58 16.45
CA ILE A 103 49.15 9.93 15.94
C ILE A 103 49.51 11.39 16.28
N THR A 104 48.53 12.25 16.52
CA THR A 104 48.68 13.65 16.97
C THR A 104 48.66 13.77 18.49
#